data_AF-A0A1V6YMW5-F1
#
_entry.id   AF-A0A1V6YMW5-F1
#
_cell.length_a   1.000
_cell.length_b   1.000
_cell.length_c   1.000
_cell.angle_alpha   90.00
_cell.angle_beta   90.00
_cell.angle_gamma   90.00
#
_symmetry.space_group_name_H-M   'P 1'
#
loop_
_entity.id
_entity.type
_entity.pdbx_description
1 polymer ?
#
loop_
_entity_poly.entity_id
_entity_poly.type
_entity_poly.pdbx_seq_one_letter_code
_entity_poly.pdbx_strand_id
1 'polypeptide(L)'
;MGQRWEFFLVFRDFHQLVPEFQEFMEANAINAPFTHGHRKPAEKLAAYLMGIWKNGTSVDESPHDDSNEELFKSNNFDYAPIQENNKCPFAAQTRKMRPQADLERDHAVIIRRGIPCGDELSAEEITDGKTSKDRGLLFVCYQSDIRDGFNFLTTRWASNHHFPDRKAKFLEGQGPGIDAFVGQRLDHHPERSIRLPGDDHADPLKLESWVIQRGGDYFFVPSISTLQNELTGPGIFDQKKLARVREEDE
;
A
#
# COMPACT_ATOMS: atom_id res chain seq x y z
N MET A 1 26.50 -8.76 -25.37
CA MET A 1 26.45 -8.51 -23.92
C MET A 1 25.00 -8.68 -23.50
N GLY A 2 24.64 -9.84 -22.93
CA GLY A 2 23.25 -10.13 -22.56
C GLY A 2 22.88 -9.34 -21.30
N GLN A 3 21.75 -8.63 -21.33
CA GLN A 3 21.25 -7.90 -20.16
C GLN A 3 20.94 -8.90 -19.04
N ARG A 4 21.60 -8.74 -17.89
CA ARG A 4 21.20 -9.41 -16.64
C ARG A 4 20.07 -8.61 -16.02
N TRP A 5 18.89 -9.22 -15.98
CA TRP A 5 17.74 -8.69 -15.28
C TRP A 5 17.60 -9.45 -13.96
N GLU A 6 17.87 -8.78 -12.86
CA GLU A 6 17.85 -9.34 -11.51
C GLU A 6 17.02 -8.39 -10.64
N PHE A 7 16.11 -8.96 -9.86
CA PHE A 7 15.19 -8.18 -9.03
C PHE A 7 15.10 -8.78 -7.64
N PHE A 8 14.85 -7.94 -6.65
CA PHE A 8 14.39 -8.38 -5.34
C PHE A 8 12.88 -8.52 -5.35
N LEU A 9 12.38 -9.65 -4.85
CA LEU A 9 10.98 -9.90 -4.58
C LEU A 9 10.73 -9.77 -3.08
N VAL A 10 9.71 -9.01 -2.71
CA VAL A 10 9.22 -8.93 -1.33
C VAL A 10 7.89 -9.68 -1.29
N PHE A 11 7.75 -10.62 -0.37
CA PHE A 11 6.48 -11.28 -0.07
C PHE A 11 5.99 -10.85 1.31
N ARG A 12 4.70 -10.54 1.43
CA ARG A 12 4.02 -10.30 2.70
C ARG A 12 2.67 -10.98 2.72
N ASP A 13 2.36 -11.61 3.84
CA ASP A 13 1.03 -12.10 4.15
C ASP A 13 0.27 -11.02 4.94
N PHE A 14 -0.66 -10.36 4.26
CA PHE A 14 -1.51 -9.31 4.84
C PHE A 14 -2.90 -9.87 5.10
N HIS A 15 -3.19 -10.20 6.35
CA HIS A 15 -4.54 -10.56 6.76
C HIS A 15 -5.41 -9.31 6.89
N GLN A 16 -6.66 -9.36 6.41
CA GLN A 16 -7.55 -8.22 6.34
C GLN A 16 -8.83 -8.44 7.17
N LEU A 17 -9.07 -7.51 8.09
CA LEU A 17 -10.26 -7.43 8.94
C LEU A 17 -11.37 -6.66 8.21
N VAL A 18 -12.01 -7.33 7.24
CA VAL A 18 -12.92 -6.66 6.29
C VAL A 18 -14.23 -6.20 6.94
N PRO A 19 -14.95 -7.02 7.75
CA PRO A 19 -16.15 -6.58 8.46
C PRO A 19 -15.87 -5.39 9.39
N GLU A 20 -14.76 -5.42 10.12
CA GLU A 20 -14.35 -4.37 11.05
C GLU A 20 -14.07 -3.05 10.32
N PHE A 21 -13.43 -3.12 9.14
CA PHE A 21 -13.25 -1.95 8.29
C PHE A 21 -14.59 -1.37 7.83
N GLN A 22 -15.52 -2.23 7.39
CA GLN A 22 -16.83 -1.80 6.91
C GLN A 22 -17.65 -1.14 8.03
N GLU A 23 -17.71 -1.77 9.20
CA GLU A 23 -18.37 -1.23 10.40
C GLU A 23 -17.80 0.14 10.78
N PHE A 24 -16.47 0.27 10.77
CA PHE A 24 -15.82 1.56 11.05
C PHE A 24 -16.22 2.62 10.01
N MET A 25 -16.22 2.30 8.72
CA MET A 25 -16.59 3.25 7.67
C MET A 25 -18.05 3.70 7.84
N GLU A 26 -18.96 2.80 8.17
CA GLU A 26 -20.37 3.12 8.41
C GLU A 26 -20.55 4.02 9.63
N ALA A 27 -19.89 3.70 10.74
CA ALA A 27 -19.98 4.46 11.98
C ALA A 27 -19.40 5.88 11.86
N ASN A 28 -18.34 6.05 11.06
CA ASN A 28 -17.59 7.32 11.00
C ASN A 28 -17.92 8.17 9.77
N ALA A 29 -18.58 7.61 8.75
CA ALA A 29 -18.88 8.37 7.54
C ALA A 29 -19.69 9.62 7.81
N ILE A 30 -20.65 9.61 8.74
CA ILE A 30 -21.49 10.78 9.04
C ILE A 30 -20.69 12.02 9.50
N ASN A 31 -19.51 11.81 10.08
CA ASN A 31 -18.64 12.87 10.58
C ASN A 31 -17.58 13.31 9.55
N ALA A 32 -17.46 12.59 8.42
CA ALA A 32 -16.49 12.90 7.40
C ALA A 32 -17.00 14.00 6.45
N PRO A 33 -16.12 14.86 5.92
CA PRO A 33 -16.48 15.85 4.91
C PRO A 33 -17.09 15.20 3.66
N PHE A 34 -18.08 15.86 3.05
CA PHE A 34 -18.68 15.47 1.75
C PHE A 34 -19.32 14.07 1.69
N THR A 35 -19.56 13.43 2.83
CA THR A 35 -20.31 12.16 2.93
C THR A 35 -21.79 12.39 3.25
N HIS A 36 -22.12 13.49 3.94
CA HIS A 36 -23.49 13.78 4.33
C HIS A 36 -24.37 13.98 3.09
N GLY A 37 -25.45 13.19 2.97
CA GLY A 37 -26.31 13.18 1.78
C GLY A 37 -25.70 12.50 0.55
N HIS A 38 -24.48 11.96 0.63
CA HIS A 38 -23.90 11.17 -0.45
C HIS A 38 -24.63 9.82 -0.57
N ARG A 39 -24.80 9.32 -1.80
CA ARG A 39 -25.48 8.02 -2.07
C ARG A 39 -24.80 6.81 -1.44
N LYS A 40 -23.50 6.92 -1.13
CA LYS A 40 -22.65 5.88 -0.54
C LYS A 40 -21.68 6.50 0.48
N PRO A 41 -22.12 6.89 1.68
CA PRO A 41 -21.30 7.68 2.61
C PRO A 41 -20.08 6.89 3.12
N ALA A 42 -20.25 5.62 3.48
CA ALA A 42 -19.16 4.74 3.92
C ALA A 42 -18.10 4.54 2.81
N GLU A 43 -18.53 4.32 1.56
CA GLU A 43 -17.61 4.17 0.43
C GLU A 43 -16.85 5.46 0.12
N LYS A 44 -17.49 6.61 0.30
CA LYS A 44 -16.85 7.93 0.13
C LYS A 44 -15.72 8.14 1.14
N LEU A 45 -15.93 7.78 2.41
CA LEU A 45 -14.90 7.82 3.44
C LEU A 45 -13.77 6.83 3.13
N ALA A 46 -14.09 5.59 2.79
CA ALA A 46 -13.11 4.60 2.37
C ALA A 46 -12.26 5.08 1.18
N ALA A 47 -12.88 5.75 0.21
CA ALA A 47 -12.21 6.33 -0.94
C ALA A 47 -11.23 7.43 -0.55
N TYR A 48 -11.51 8.23 0.49
CA TYR A 48 -10.53 9.19 1.02
C TYR A 48 -9.34 8.52 1.70
N LEU A 49 -9.56 7.46 2.48
CA LEU A 49 -8.45 6.72 3.09
C LEU A 49 -7.56 6.05 2.04
N MET A 50 -8.17 5.52 0.98
CA MET A 50 -7.44 4.83 -0.08
C MET A 50 -6.83 5.81 -1.09
N GLY A 51 -7.48 6.93 -1.36
CA GLY A 51 -7.18 7.83 -2.49
C GLY A 51 -7.75 7.37 -3.83
N ILE A 52 -8.62 6.35 -3.83
CA ILE A 52 -9.31 5.82 -5.01
C ILE A 52 -10.65 5.22 -4.59
N TRP A 53 -11.66 5.36 -5.43
CA TRP A 53 -12.96 4.70 -5.27
C TRP A 53 -12.85 3.20 -5.55
N LYS A 54 -13.83 2.40 -5.08
CA LYS A 54 -13.82 0.94 -5.29
C LYS A 54 -13.80 0.52 -6.76
N ASN A 55 -14.37 1.35 -7.64
CA ASN A 55 -14.40 1.11 -9.08
C ASN A 55 -13.11 1.52 -9.83
N GLY A 56 -12.13 2.11 -9.14
CA GLY A 56 -10.86 2.54 -9.72
C GLY A 56 -10.76 4.02 -10.05
N THR A 57 -11.82 4.82 -9.90
CA THR A 57 -11.74 6.27 -10.10
C THR A 57 -10.85 6.91 -9.03
N SER A 58 -9.86 7.71 -9.42
CA SER A 58 -9.05 8.48 -8.47
C SER A 58 -9.89 9.56 -7.79
N VAL A 59 -9.75 9.73 -6.47
CA VAL A 59 -10.41 10.84 -5.77
C VAL A 59 -9.80 12.20 -6.14
N ASP A 60 -8.62 12.23 -6.76
CA ASP A 60 -8.03 13.47 -7.26
C ASP A 60 -8.69 13.95 -8.58
N GLU A 61 -9.14 13.00 -9.40
CA GLU A 61 -9.86 13.28 -10.65
C GLU A 61 -11.35 13.53 -10.41
N SER A 62 -11.96 12.72 -9.56
CA SER A 62 -13.37 12.89 -9.19
C SER A 62 -13.56 12.72 -7.67
N PRO A 63 -13.42 13.80 -6.89
CA PRO A 63 -13.40 13.73 -5.44
C PRO A 63 -14.74 13.33 -4.83
N HIS A 64 -15.87 13.61 -5.47
CA HIS A 64 -17.20 13.44 -4.84
C HIS A 64 -18.18 12.57 -5.63
N ASP A 65 -17.76 11.99 -6.76
CA ASP A 65 -18.61 11.12 -7.58
C ASP A 65 -17.79 10.03 -8.27
N ASP A 66 -18.26 8.79 -8.20
CA ASP A 66 -17.66 7.63 -8.86
C ASP A 66 -18.44 7.18 -10.12
N SER A 67 -19.38 7.98 -10.63
CA SER A 67 -20.29 7.57 -11.72
C SER A 67 -19.67 7.58 -13.12
N ASN A 68 -18.61 8.35 -13.37
CA ASN A 68 -17.99 8.45 -14.70
C ASN A 68 -17.11 7.23 -14.99
N GLU A 69 -17.60 6.32 -15.83
CA GLU A 69 -16.91 5.10 -16.25
C GLU A 69 -15.58 5.35 -16.98
N GLU A 70 -15.42 6.50 -17.66
CA GLU A 70 -14.17 6.86 -18.34
C GLU A 70 -12.99 6.97 -17.36
N LEU A 71 -13.29 7.26 -16.09
CA LEU A 71 -12.28 7.43 -15.04
C LEU A 71 -11.89 6.13 -14.34
N PHE A 72 -12.59 5.01 -14.55
CA PHE A 72 -12.34 3.75 -13.81
C PHE A 72 -10.92 3.19 -14.03
N LYS A 73 -10.31 3.52 -15.16
CA LYS A 73 -8.94 3.13 -15.52
C LYS A 73 -8.01 4.33 -15.69
N SER A 74 -8.49 5.54 -15.40
CA SER A 74 -7.66 6.72 -15.51
C SER A 74 -6.59 6.71 -14.42
N ASN A 75 -5.44 7.27 -14.78
CA ASN A 75 -4.35 7.52 -13.85
C ASN A 75 -3.65 8.84 -14.23
N ASN A 76 -4.41 9.78 -14.80
CA ASN A 76 -3.91 11.04 -15.35
C ASN A 76 -4.10 12.20 -14.36
N PHE A 77 -3.50 12.06 -13.19
CA PHE A 77 -3.56 13.02 -12.09
C PHE A 77 -2.22 13.03 -11.35
N ASP A 78 -1.89 14.12 -10.67
CA ASP A 78 -0.62 14.31 -9.97
C ASP A 78 -0.75 14.90 -8.56
N TYR A 79 -1.98 15.09 -8.07
CA TYR A 79 -2.33 15.72 -6.79
C TYR A 79 -2.08 17.23 -6.67
N ALA A 80 -1.94 17.93 -7.80
CA ALA A 80 -1.89 19.39 -7.80
C ALA A 80 -3.27 20.04 -7.53
N PRO A 81 -3.33 21.19 -6.83
CA PRO A 81 -2.21 21.87 -6.16
C PRO A 81 -1.74 21.17 -4.88
N ILE A 82 -0.43 21.10 -4.69
CA ILE A 82 0.19 20.29 -3.61
C ILE A 82 0.06 20.92 -2.22
N GLN A 83 -0.41 22.16 -2.13
CA GLN A 83 -0.60 22.89 -0.87
C GLN A 83 -1.95 22.57 -0.23
N GLU A 84 -2.84 21.89 -0.95
CA GLU A 84 -4.20 21.59 -0.53
C GLU A 84 -4.44 20.07 -0.48
N ASN A 85 -5.30 19.63 0.43
CA ASN A 85 -5.77 18.25 0.51
C ASN A 85 -7.26 18.12 0.15
N ASN A 86 -7.88 19.17 -0.43
CA ASN A 86 -9.32 19.31 -0.67
C ASN A 86 -9.93 18.17 -1.53
N LYS A 87 -9.14 17.53 -2.39
CA LYS A 87 -9.58 16.39 -3.21
C LYS A 87 -9.16 15.05 -2.62
N CYS A 88 -7.86 14.90 -2.36
CA CYS A 88 -7.23 13.68 -1.89
C CYS A 88 -6.41 13.96 -0.63
N PRO A 89 -6.67 13.27 0.51
CA PRO A 89 -5.87 13.41 1.72
C PRO A 89 -4.38 13.18 1.44
N PHE A 90 -3.51 13.99 2.06
CA PHE A 90 -2.06 13.78 1.98
C PHE A 90 -1.63 12.38 2.48
N ALA A 91 -2.36 11.82 3.45
CA ALA A 91 -2.09 10.49 3.97
C ALA A 91 -2.93 9.37 3.34
N ALA A 92 -3.64 9.64 2.24
CA ALA A 92 -4.32 8.60 1.47
C ALA A 92 -3.30 7.54 0.98
N GLN A 93 -3.71 6.27 0.97
CA GLN A 93 -2.85 5.13 0.64
C GLN A 93 -2.11 5.29 -0.69
N THR A 94 -2.80 5.70 -1.76
CA THR A 94 -2.15 5.89 -3.08
C THR A 94 -1.18 7.06 -3.07
N ARG A 95 -1.53 8.17 -2.41
CA ARG A 95 -0.69 9.39 -2.31
C ARG A 95 0.53 9.18 -1.43
N LYS A 96 0.41 8.41 -0.35
CA LYS A 96 1.55 7.95 0.47
C LYS A 96 2.52 7.08 -0.33
N MET A 97 2.00 6.17 -1.16
CA MET A 97 2.82 5.20 -1.88
C MET A 97 3.39 5.70 -3.21
N ARG A 98 2.76 6.71 -3.79
CA ARG A 98 3.21 7.38 -5.01
C ARG A 98 2.84 8.86 -4.90
N PRO A 99 3.67 9.71 -4.27
CA PRO A 99 3.34 11.11 -3.97
C PRO A 99 3.24 12.03 -5.19
N GLN A 100 3.77 11.62 -6.34
CA GLN A 100 3.72 12.40 -7.58
C GLN A 100 4.23 13.84 -7.38
N ALA A 101 3.41 14.87 -7.68
CA ALA A 101 3.82 16.26 -7.60
C ALA A 101 4.18 16.72 -6.17
N ASP A 102 3.81 15.97 -5.13
CA ASP A 102 4.25 16.27 -3.75
C ASP A 102 5.76 16.16 -3.56
N LEU A 103 6.47 15.46 -4.45
CA LEU A 103 7.93 15.33 -4.46
C LEU A 103 8.52 15.77 -5.79
N GLU A 104 9.67 16.45 -5.74
CA GLU A 104 10.44 16.79 -6.94
C GLU A 104 10.97 15.54 -7.66
N ARG A 105 11.26 14.46 -6.91
CA ARG A 105 11.74 13.19 -7.44
C ARG A 105 11.13 12.01 -6.70
N ASP A 106 10.28 11.28 -7.41
CA ASP A 106 9.68 10.06 -6.92
C ASP A 106 10.54 8.84 -7.30
N HIS A 107 11.47 8.50 -6.42
CA HIS A 107 12.51 7.50 -6.64
C HIS A 107 12.11 6.08 -6.20
N ALA A 108 11.10 5.94 -5.34
CA ALA A 108 10.68 4.66 -4.78
C ALA A 108 9.54 4.06 -5.61
N VAL A 109 9.89 3.21 -6.57
CA VAL A 109 8.93 2.52 -7.44
C VAL A 109 9.00 1.03 -7.22
N ILE A 110 7.83 0.40 -7.06
CA ILE A 110 7.70 -1.06 -6.97
C ILE A 110 6.69 -1.56 -8.01
N ILE A 111 6.94 -2.74 -8.55
CA ILE A 111 5.96 -3.45 -9.40
C ILE A 111 5.20 -4.43 -8.50
N ARG A 112 3.90 -4.22 -8.32
CA ARG A 112 3.05 -5.08 -7.48
C ARG A 112 2.44 -6.24 -8.28
N ARG A 113 2.45 -7.43 -7.70
CA ARG A 113 1.84 -8.68 -8.20
C ARG A 113 1.13 -9.43 -7.08
N GLY A 114 0.46 -8.67 -6.19
CA GLY A 114 -0.32 -9.26 -5.11
C GLY A 114 -1.60 -9.92 -5.60
N ILE A 115 -2.08 -10.91 -4.85
CA ILE A 115 -3.32 -11.64 -5.13
C ILE A 115 -4.14 -11.80 -3.84
N PRO A 116 -5.46 -11.56 -3.85
CA PRO A 116 -6.29 -11.84 -2.70
C PRO A 116 -6.28 -13.33 -2.34
N CYS A 117 -6.44 -13.65 -1.06
CA CYS A 117 -6.52 -15.01 -0.57
C CYS A 117 -7.60 -15.16 0.51
N GLY A 118 -8.10 -16.38 0.66
CA GLY A 118 -9.18 -16.71 1.61
C GLY A 118 -10.57 -16.61 0.98
N ASP A 119 -11.56 -16.95 1.79
CA ASP A 119 -12.97 -16.90 1.39
C ASP A 119 -13.50 -15.47 1.35
N GLU A 120 -14.50 -15.23 0.51
CA GLU A 120 -15.38 -14.07 0.62
C GLU A 120 -16.04 -13.99 2.01
N LEU A 121 -16.64 -12.83 2.32
CA LEU A 121 -17.37 -12.65 3.57
C LEU A 121 -18.54 -13.63 3.67
N SER A 122 -18.67 -14.30 4.82
CA SER A 122 -19.88 -15.07 5.12
C SER A 122 -21.02 -14.17 5.59
N ALA A 123 -22.25 -14.67 5.53
CA ALA A 123 -23.42 -13.93 6.02
C ALA A 123 -23.33 -13.65 7.52
N GLU A 124 -22.73 -14.56 8.28
CA GLU A 124 -22.47 -14.43 9.72
C GLU A 124 -21.47 -13.31 9.98
N GLU A 125 -20.34 -13.26 9.26
CA GLU A 125 -19.34 -12.20 9.44
C GLU A 125 -19.88 -10.80 9.09
N ILE A 126 -20.75 -10.71 8.08
CA ILE A 126 -21.46 -9.47 7.73
C ILE A 126 -22.41 -9.05 8.85
N THR A 127 -23.16 -10.01 9.41
CA THR A 127 -24.16 -9.73 10.47
C THR A 127 -23.49 -9.34 11.78
N ASP A 128 -22.40 -10.01 12.14
CA ASP A 128 -21.71 -9.83 13.42
C ASP A 128 -20.71 -8.67 13.38
N GLY A 129 -20.33 -8.18 12.19
CA GLY A 129 -19.28 -7.15 12.05
C GLY A 129 -17.90 -7.65 12.49
N LYS A 130 -17.66 -8.97 12.46
CA LYS A 130 -16.44 -9.59 12.96
C LYS A 130 -15.87 -10.61 12.00
N THR A 131 -14.56 -10.55 11.82
CA THR A 131 -13.79 -11.55 11.07
C THR A 131 -13.75 -12.86 11.85
N SER A 132 -14.18 -13.95 11.22
CA SER A 132 -14.07 -15.32 11.75
C SER A 132 -13.25 -16.25 10.85
N LYS A 133 -13.05 -15.86 9.58
CA LYS A 133 -12.24 -16.60 8.61
C LYS A 133 -11.01 -15.82 8.16
N ASP A 134 -9.96 -16.56 7.83
CA ASP A 134 -8.74 -15.99 7.27
C ASP A 134 -8.94 -15.54 5.82
N ARG A 135 -8.72 -14.24 5.60
CA ARG A 135 -8.67 -13.61 4.28
C ARG A 135 -7.67 -12.47 4.23
N GLY A 136 -7.31 -12.05 3.04
CA GLY A 136 -6.51 -10.86 2.84
C GLY A 136 -5.78 -10.84 1.51
N LEU A 137 -4.53 -10.41 1.54
CA LEU A 137 -3.70 -10.21 0.36
C LEU A 137 -2.33 -10.88 0.54
N LEU A 138 -2.03 -11.81 -0.35
CA LEU A 138 -0.66 -12.27 -0.57
C LEU A 138 0.04 -11.19 -1.40
N PHE A 139 0.67 -10.25 -0.71
CA PHE A 139 1.34 -9.13 -1.34
C PHE A 139 2.70 -9.56 -1.89
N VAL A 140 2.93 -9.27 -3.17
CA VAL A 140 4.22 -9.45 -3.83
C VAL A 140 4.61 -8.16 -4.52
N CYS A 141 5.86 -7.72 -4.36
CA CYS A 141 6.41 -6.65 -5.19
C CYS A 141 7.86 -6.87 -5.61
N TYR A 142 8.21 -6.29 -6.75
CA TYR A 142 9.53 -6.35 -7.35
C TYR A 142 10.18 -4.96 -7.37
N GLN A 143 11.49 -4.93 -7.10
CA GLN A 143 12.32 -3.73 -7.14
C GLN A 143 13.79 -4.09 -7.35
N SER A 144 14.61 -3.13 -7.78
CA SER A 144 16.06 -3.31 -7.91
C SER A 144 16.83 -3.09 -6.61
N ASP A 145 16.29 -2.30 -5.67
CA ASP A 145 16.84 -2.10 -4.32
C ASP A 145 15.69 -2.13 -3.30
N ILE A 146 15.75 -3.07 -2.35
CA ILE A 146 14.73 -3.20 -1.29
C ILE A 146 14.71 -1.96 -0.39
N ARG A 147 15.87 -1.32 -0.18
CA ARG A 147 16.01 -0.15 0.70
C ARG A 147 15.29 1.07 0.13
N ASP A 148 15.28 1.22 -1.19
CA ASP A 148 14.63 2.31 -1.94
C ASP A 148 13.29 1.88 -2.58
N GLY A 149 12.77 0.71 -2.19
CA GLY A 149 11.49 0.17 -2.64
C GLY A 149 10.53 -0.05 -1.48
N PHE A 150 10.08 -1.29 -1.29
CA PHE A 150 9.12 -1.67 -0.25
C PHE A 150 9.46 -1.13 1.15
N ASN A 151 10.73 -1.24 1.60
CA ASN A 151 11.10 -0.78 2.94
C ASN A 151 10.97 0.73 3.09
N PHE A 152 11.37 1.50 2.07
CA PHE A 152 11.21 2.95 2.07
C PHE A 152 9.74 3.34 2.13
N LEU A 153 8.94 2.79 1.22
CA LEU A 153 7.52 3.08 1.10
C LEU A 153 6.77 2.83 2.41
N THR A 154 6.99 1.68 3.03
CA THR A 154 6.26 1.30 4.26
C THR A 154 6.76 2.05 5.49
N THR A 155 8.07 2.27 5.65
CA THR A 155 8.62 2.87 6.88
C THR A 155 8.75 4.38 6.83
N ARG A 156 9.19 4.95 5.70
CA ARG A 156 9.47 6.40 5.57
C ARG A 156 8.26 7.18 5.10
N TRP A 157 7.35 6.56 4.37
CA TRP A 157 6.15 7.22 3.84
C TRP A 157 4.89 6.80 4.58
N ALA A 158 4.48 5.54 4.45
CA ALA A 158 3.21 5.05 4.98
C ALA A 158 3.11 5.21 6.50
N SER A 159 4.17 4.83 7.23
CA SER A 159 4.22 4.87 8.69
C SER A 159 4.58 6.23 9.29
N ASN A 160 4.91 7.24 8.46
CA ASN A 160 5.39 8.53 8.93
C ASN A 160 4.27 9.57 8.96
N HIS A 161 3.87 10.01 10.16
CA HIS A 161 2.81 11.01 10.35
C HIS A 161 3.07 12.38 9.68
N HIS A 162 4.32 12.70 9.38
CA HIS A 162 4.73 13.99 8.81
C HIS A 162 4.95 13.94 7.30
N PHE A 163 4.77 12.77 6.67
CA PHE A 163 4.95 12.59 5.23
C PHE A 163 3.60 12.71 4.48
N PRO A 164 3.53 13.32 3.27
CA PRO A 164 4.61 14.02 2.55
C PRO A 164 5.18 15.20 3.33
N ASP A 165 6.47 15.49 3.10
CA ASP A 165 7.19 16.51 3.87
C ASP A 165 6.58 17.91 3.68
N ARG A 166 6.77 18.77 4.69
CA ARG A 166 6.33 20.18 4.69
C ARG A 166 4.82 20.39 4.54
N LYS A 167 4.00 19.34 4.66
CA LYS A 167 2.53 19.47 4.67
C LYS A 167 1.96 19.90 6.01
N ALA A 168 2.69 19.66 7.11
CA ALA A 168 2.27 20.07 8.45
C ALA A 168 1.94 21.57 8.56
N LYS A 169 2.61 22.44 7.78
CA LYS A 169 2.32 23.88 7.76
C LYS A 169 0.94 24.23 7.19
N PHE A 170 0.34 23.32 6.43
CA PHE A 170 -1.03 23.44 5.89
C PHE A 170 -2.05 22.75 6.80
N LEU A 171 -1.60 22.08 7.88
CA LEU A 171 -2.41 21.25 8.77
C LEU A 171 -2.12 21.57 10.25
N GLU A 172 -2.00 22.87 10.56
CA GLU A 172 -1.80 23.39 11.92
C GLU A 172 -0.64 22.76 12.72
N GLY A 173 0.41 22.30 12.02
CA GLY A 173 1.58 21.69 12.62
C GLY A 173 1.45 20.22 13.00
N GLN A 174 0.27 19.59 12.88
CA GLN A 174 0.05 18.19 13.28
C GLN A 174 0.48 17.17 12.20
N GLY A 175 0.55 17.60 10.94
CA GLY A 175 0.97 16.76 9.82
C GLY A 175 -0.16 15.92 9.20
N PRO A 176 0.10 15.28 8.04
CA PRO A 176 -0.88 14.49 7.29
C PRO A 176 -1.55 13.33 8.04
N GLY A 177 -0.80 12.70 8.95
CA GLY A 177 -1.19 11.43 9.55
C GLY A 177 -0.54 10.21 8.89
N ILE A 178 -0.99 9.03 9.32
CA ILE A 178 -0.46 7.73 8.90
C ILE A 178 -1.34 7.12 7.81
N ASP A 179 -0.73 6.30 6.97
CA ASP A 179 -1.45 5.41 6.06
C ASP A 179 -2.37 4.45 6.85
N ALA A 180 -3.64 4.42 6.46
CA ALA A 180 -4.68 3.69 7.19
C ALA A 180 -4.61 2.16 7.03
N PHE A 181 -3.94 1.65 5.99
CA PHE A 181 -3.92 0.22 5.70
C PHE A 181 -2.57 -0.39 6.07
N VAL A 182 -1.46 0.10 5.50
CA VAL A 182 -0.15 -0.55 5.70
C VAL A 182 0.79 0.23 6.62
N GLY A 183 0.36 1.38 7.13
CA GLY A 183 1.09 2.11 8.15
C GLY A 183 1.30 1.25 9.41
N GLN A 184 2.52 1.25 9.95
CA GLN A 184 2.87 0.57 11.19
C GLN A 184 3.29 1.59 12.24
N ARG A 185 3.05 1.27 13.50
CA ARG A 185 3.47 2.11 14.63
C ARG A 185 3.98 1.26 15.77
N LEU A 186 4.81 1.86 16.60
CA LEU A 186 5.16 1.36 17.92
C LEU A 186 4.33 2.11 18.97
N ASP A 187 4.22 1.57 20.18
CA ASP A 187 3.35 2.13 21.23
C ASP A 187 3.73 3.56 21.66
N HIS A 188 4.99 3.96 21.46
CA HIS A 188 5.48 5.30 21.77
C HIS A 188 5.31 6.31 20.61
N HIS A 189 4.79 5.88 19.47
CA HIS A 189 4.42 6.78 18.37
C HIS A 189 3.03 7.37 18.60
N PRO A 190 2.66 8.48 17.92
CA PRO A 190 1.31 9.02 17.95
C PRO A 190 0.23 7.98 17.60
N GLU A 191 -1.01 8.23 18.05
CA GLU A 191 -2.16 7.42 17.66
C GLU A 191 -2.33 7.41 16.13
N ARG A 192 -2.88 6.31 15.59
CA ARG A 192 -3.19 6.26 14.16
C ARG A 192 -4.27 7.29 13.86
N SER A 193 -3.98 8.22 12.96
CA SER A 193 -4.96 9.20 12.52
C SER A 193 -4.64 9.72 11.13
N ILE A 194 -5.64 10.32 10.48
CA ILE A 194 -5.54 10.94 9.16
C ILE A 194 -6.33 12.26 9.11
N ARG A 195 -5.77 13.26 8.43
CA ARG A 195 -6.47 14.51 8.11
C ARG A 195 -7.28 14.34 6.83
N LEU A 196 -8.61 14.48 6.93
CA LEU A 196 -9.55 14.41 5.80
C LEU A 196 -9.58 15.72 5.00
N PRO A 197 -10.13 15.71 3.77
CA PRO A 197 -10.16 16.90 2.91
C PRO A 197 -11.07 18.01 3.41
N GLY A 198 -10.64 19.26 3.27
CA GLY A 198 -11.46 20.43 3.61
C GLY A 198 -11.69 20.62 5.11
N ASP A 199 -10.85 19.99 5.93
CA ASP A 199 -11.00 19.94 7.38
C ASP A 199 -9.70 20.35 8.11
N ASP A 200 -9.23 21.55 7.79
CA ASP A 200 -7.97 22.09 8.33
C ASP A 200 -8.07 22.33 9.86
N HIS A 201 -9.29 22.44 10.40
CA HIS A 201 -9.56 22.80 11.79
C HIS A 201 -10.22 21.72 12.65
N ALA A 202 -10.83 20.66 12.10
CA ALA A 202 -11.30 19.58 12.97
C ALA A 202 -10.21 18.58 13.32
N ASP A 203 -10.51 17.80 14.35
CA ASP A 203 -9.64 16.76 14.83
C ASP A 203 -9.41 15.69 13.74
N PRO A 204 -8.16 15.21 13.58
CA PRO A 204 -7.87 14.07 12.71
C PRO A 204 -8.79 12.88 13.00
N LEU A 205 -9.27 12.20 11.95
CA LEU A 205 -9.99 10.95 12.10
C LEU A 205 -9.05 9.92 12.71
N LYS A 206 -9.36 9.46 13.93
CA LYS A 206 -8.64 8.36 14.58
C LYS A 206 -8.90 7.06 13.84
N LEU A 207 -7.89 6.24 13.63
CA LEU A 207 -7.96 5.03 12.83
C LEU A 207 -7.70 3.78 13.67
N GLU A 208 -8.31 2.68 13.27
CA GLU A 208 -7.93 1.34 13.72
C GLU A 208 -6.89 0.72 12.78
N SER A 209 -6.61 -0.57 12.96
CA SER A 209 -5.69 -1.33 12.10
C SER A 209 -6.44 -2.50 11.48
N TRP A 210 -6.75 -2.41 10.19
CA TRP A 210 -7.53 -3.45 9.50
C TRP A 210 -6.67 -4.38 8.66
N VAL A 211 -5.37 -4.10 8.53
CA VAL A 211 -4.41 -4.99 7.90
C VAL A 211 -3.41 -5.46 8.96
N ILE A 212 -3.32 -6.78 9.12
CA ILE A 212 -2.42 -7.44 10.05
C ILE A 212 -1.33 -8.14 9.24
N GLN A 213 -0.09 -7.73 9.44
CA GLN A 213 1.05 -8.41 8.83
C GLN A 213 1.36 -9.69 9.63
N ARG A 214 1.11 -10.86 9.03
CA ARG A 214 1.32 -12.17 9.66
C ARG A 214 2.70 -12.78 9.36
N GLY A 215 3.41 -12.22 8.39
CA GLY A 215 4.75 -12.67 8.04
C GLY A 215 5.16 -12.20 6.65
N GLY A 216 6.29 -12.73 6.19
CA GLY A 216 6.84 -12.45 4.88
C GLY A 216 8.35 -12.53 4.86
N ASP A 217 8.92 -12.49 3.67
CA ASP A 217 10.35 -12.64 3.45
C ASP A 217 10.83 -11.86 2.23
N TYR A 218 12.15 -11.69 2.11
CA TYR A 218 12.82 -11.08 0.99
C TYR A 218 13.52 -12.15 0.16
N PHE A 219 13.24 -12.16 -1.12
CA PHE A 219 13.78 -13.10 -2.08
C PHE A 219 14.57 -12.37 -3.16
N PHE A 220 15.49 -13.09 -3.79
CA PHE A 220 16.16 -12.67 -4.99
C PHE A 220 15.62 -13.48 -6.18
N VAL A 221 15.26 -12.79 -7.25
CA VAL A 221 14.77 -13.38 -8.49
C VAL A 221 15.87 -13.28 -9.54
N PRO A 222 16.70 -14.33 -9.67
CA PRO A 222 17.80 -14.35 -10.62
C PRO A 222 17.30 -14.36 -12.07
N SER A 223 18.16 -13.91 -12.99
CA SER A 223 17.92 -14.08 -14.43
C SER A 223 17.89 -15.57 -14.81
N ILE A 224 17.21 -15.92 -15.92
CA ILE A 224 17.20 -17.29 -16.45
C ILE A 224 18.63 -17.80 -16.69
N SER A 225 19.52 -16.95 -17.19
CA SER A 225 20.94 -17.28 -17.40
C SER A 225 21.64 -17.60 -16.06
N THR A 226 21.40 -16.80 -15.02
CA THR A 226 21.96 -17.04 -13.68
C THR A 226 21.43 -18.36 -13.11
N LEU A 227 20.14 -18.66 -13.29
CA LEU A 227 19.57 -19.94 -12.90
C LEU A 227 20.29 -21.10 -13.59
N GLN A 228 20.34 -21.08 -14.92
CA GLN A 228 20.88 -22.18 -15.73
C GLN A 228 22.38 -22.41 -15.52
N ASN A 229 23.15 -21.33 -15.45
CA ASN A 229 24.61 -21.42 -15.50
C ASN A 229 25.27 -21.41 -14.11
N GLU A 230 24.65 -20.75 -13.12
CA GLU A 230 25.28 -20.55 -11.80
C GLU A 230 24.59 -21.35 -10.69
N LEU A 231 23.26 -21.51 -10.77
CA LEU A 231 22.45 -22.10 -9.69
C LEU A 231 22.02 -23.54 -9.97
N THR A 232 21.98 -23.98 -11.24
CA THR A 232 21.65 -25.36 -11.62
C THR A 232 22.82 -26.14 -12.22
N GLY A 233 23.94 -25.47 -12.49
CA GLY A 233 25.18 -26.13 -12.95
C GLY A 233 25.98 -26.74 -11.79
N PRO A 234 27.00 -27.58 -12.07
CA PRO A 234 28.03 -27.90 -11.09
C PRO A 234 28.58 -26.59 -10.54
N GLY A 235 28.30 -26.30 -9.25
CA GLY A 235 28.52 -24.99 -8.68
C GLY A 235 29.94 -24.46 -8.96
N ILE A 236 30.03 -23.15 -9.18
CA ILE A 236 31.27 -22.37 -9.40
C ILE A 236 32.37 -22.72 -8.38
N PHE A 237 31.99 -23.32 -7.25
CA PHE A 237 32.86 -23.66 -6.14
C PHE A 237 33.87 -24.77 -6.38
N ASP A 238 33.70 -25.73 -7.33
CA ASP A 238 34.82 -26.62 -7.67
C ASP A 238 34.63 -27.50 -8.93
N GLN A 239 34.90 -26.95 -10.13
CA GLN A 239 34.91 -27.75 -11.35
C GLN A 239 36.00 -28.86 -11.34
N LYS A 240 37.09 -28.69 -10.56
CA LYS A 240 38.12 -29.73 -10.43
C LYS A 240 37.66 -30.89 -9.56
N LYS A 241 36.88 -30.64 -8.51
CA LYS A 241 36.31 -31.69 -7.65
C LYS A 241 35.24 -32.50 -8.37
N LEU A 242 34.45 -31.86 -9.23
CA LEU A 242 33.50 -32.57 -10.10
C LEU A 242 34.20 -33.41 -11.18
N ALA A 243 35.34 -32.96 -11.70
CA ALA A 243 36.15 -33.78 -12.62
C ALA A 243 36.72 -35.02 -11.90
N ARG A 244 37.23 -34.86 -10.66
CA ARG A 244 37.72 -35.99 -9.85
C ARG A 244 36.65 -37.02 -9.52
N VAL A 245 35.44 -36.58 -9.13
CA VAL A 245 34.33 -37.50 -8.86
C VAL A 245 33.94 -38.30 -10.09
N ARG A 246 34.07 -37.73 -11.30
CA ARG A 246 33.79 -38.46 -12.55
C ARG A 246 34.88 -39.46 -12.94
N GLU A 247 36.13 -39.23 -12.54
CA GLU A 247 37.24 -40.15 -12.77
C GLU A 247 37.28 -41.30 -11.74
N GLU A 248 36.66 -41.15 -10.57
CA GLU A 248 36.61 -42.18 -9.52
C GLU A 248 35.47 -43.20 -9.72
N ASP A 249 34.51 -42.92 -10.62
CA ASP A 249 33.36 -43.78 -10.94
C ASP A 249 33.53 -44.56 -12.28
N GLU A 250 34.71 -44.52 -12.93
CA GLU A 250 35.12 -45.36 -14.08
C GLU A 250 36.14 -46.44 -13.67
#